data_AF-A0A847W608-F1
#
_entry.id   AF-A0A847W608-F1
#
_cell.length_a   1.000
_cell.length_b   1.000
_cell.length_c   1.000
_cell.angle_alpha   90.00
_cell.angle_beta   90.00
_cell.angle_gamma   90.00
#
_symmetry.space_group_name_H-M   'P 1'
#
loop_
_entity.id
_entity.type
_entity.pdbx_description
1 polymer ?
#
loop_
_entity_poly.entity_id
_entity_poly.type
_entity_poly.pdbx_seq_one_letter_code
_entity_poly.pdbx_strand_id
1 'polypeptide(L)' 'SFKFWRCYNILKNLSDEELNSVTGLIQLFFKYNIPIEPVEGSQLNFKITDPEDLQRFILIVEENK' A
#
# COMPACT_ATOMS: atom_id res chain seq x y z
N SER A 1 11.28 10.51 -12.03
CA SER A 1 11.96 10.51 -10.71
C SER A 1 10.94 10.11 -9.65
N PHE A 2 11.16 8.98 -8.98
CA PHE A 2 10.17 8.38 -8.08
C PHE A 2 10.02 9.22 -6.80
N LYS A 3 8.78 9.49 -6.38
CA LYS A 3 8.41 10.50 -5.38
C LYS A 3 8.75 10.11 -3.93
N PHE A 4 9.57 9.08 -3.70
CA PHE A 4 9.90 8.57 -2.36
C PHE A 4 10.42 9.65 -1.42
N TRP A 5 11.26 10.56 -1.91
CA TRP A 5 11.77 11.66 -1.08
C TRP A 5 10.68 12.65 -0.62
N ARG A 6 9.70 12.94 -1.49
CA ARG A 6 8.54 13.77 -1.12
C ARG A 6 7.66 13.07 -0.10
N CYS A 7 7.39 11.77 -0.30
CA CYS A 7 6.62 10.97 0.64
C CYS A 7 7.33 10.90 2.00
N TYR A 8 8.65 10.67 2.01
CA TYR A 8 9.47 10.64 3.21
C TYR A 8 9.41 11.96 3.98
N ASN A 9 9.57 13.10 3.32
CA ASN A 9 9.49 14.40 3.98
C ASN A 9 8.12 14.70 4.58
N ILE A 10 7.04 14.25 3.93
CA ILE A 10 5.70 14.39 4.50
C ILE A 10 5.59 13.54 5.76
N LEU A 11 5.94 12.25 5.68
CA LEU A 11 5.85 11.33 6.81
C LEU A 11 6.72 11.77 8.00
N LYS A 12 7.91 12.30 7.73
CA LYS A 12 8.84 12.80 8.76
C LYS A 12 8.27 13.98 9.56
N ASN A 13 7.34 14.74 8.97
CA ASN A 13 6.77 15.93 9.58
C ASN A 13 5.40 15.68 10.25
N LEU A 14 4.88 14.46 10.17
CA LEU A 14 3.65 14.07 10.88
C LEU A 14 3.99 13.70 12.33
N SER A 15 3.08 14.01 13.25
CA SER A 15 3.16 13.47 14.60
C SER A 15 2.86 11.98 14.61
N ASP A 16 3.23 11.27 15.68
CA ASP A 16 2.89 9.86 15.85
C ASP A 16 1.35 9.64 15.83
N GLU A 17 0.59 10.58 16.38
CA GLU A 17 -0.88 10.53 16.37
C GLU A 17 -1.44 10.65 14.95
N GLU A 18 -0.91 11.60 14.17
CA GLU A 18 -1.31 11.75 12.77
C GLU A 18 -0.90 10.52 11.94
N LEU A 19 0.30 9.99 12.14
CA LEU A 19 0.79 8.82 11.43
C LEU A 19 -0.09 7.59 11.72
N ASN A 20 -0.45 7.38 12.98
CA ASN A 20 -1.30 6.26 13.42
C ASN A 20 -2.77 6.42 12.97
N SER A 21 -3.23 7.64 12.71
CA SER A 21 -4.57 7.91 12.18
C SER A 21 -4.73 7.57 10.69
N VAL A 22 -3.61 7.47 9.96
CA VAL A 22 -3.61 7.24 8.51
C VAL A 22 -3.84 5.76 8.21
N THR A 23 -4.96 5.45 7.57
CA THR A 23 -5.32 4.07 7.19
C THR A 23 -4.56 3.59 5.94
N GLY A 24 -3.97 4.51 5.17
CA GLY A 24 -3.16 4.20 4.00
C GLY A 24 -2.53 5.44 3.37
N LEU A 25 -1.34 5.25 2.78
CA LEU A 25 -0.54 6.35 2.19
C LEU A 25 -1.26 7.11 1.07
N ILE A 26 -2.23 6.48 0.39
CA ILE A 26 -3.06 7.13 -0.64
C ILE A 26 -3.80 8.34 -0.07
N GLN A 27 -4.36 8.24 1.15
CA GLN A 27 -5.06 9.36 1.78
C GLN A 27 -4.13 10.55 2.03
N LEU A 28 -2.88 10.29 2.44
CA LEU A 28 -1.85 11.32 2.59
C LEU A 28 -1.53 11.95 1.24
N PHE A 29 -1.38 11.14 0.19
CA PHE A 29 -1.07 11.67 -1.13
C PHE A 29 -2.16 12.58 -1.69
N PHE A 30 -3.44 12.27 -1.42
CA PHE A 30 -4.54 13.20 -1.67
C PHE A 30 -4.43 14.49 -0.84
N LYS A 31 -4.21 14.39 0.49
CA LYS A 31 -4.09 15.56 1.38
C LYS A 31 -2.98 16.53 0.96
N TYR A 32 -1.87 16.01 0.46
CA TYR A 32 -0.68 16.80 0.10
C TYR A 32 -0.57 17.10 -1.41
N ASN A 33 -1.65 16.91 -2.18
CA ASN A 33 -1.67 17.11 -3.64
C ASN A 33 -0.50 16.39 -4.35
N ILE A 34 -0.12 15.20 -3.88
CA ILE A 34 0.85 14.38 -4.58
C ILE A 34 0.11 13.69 -5.72
N PRO A 35 0.52 13.90 -6.98
CA PRO A 35 -0.15 13.23 -8.10
C PRO A 35 0.05 11.73 -7.97
N ILE A 36 -1.03 10.98 -7.86
CA ILE A 36 -1.02 9.53 -7.88
C ILE A 36 -2.01 9.09 -8.94
N GLU A 37 -1.60 8.12 -9.75
CA GLU A 37 -2.45 7.51 -10.76
C GLU A 37 -2.71 6.07 -10.30
N PRO A 38 -3.97 5.70 -10.04
CA PRO A 38 -4.29 4.30 -9.77
C PRO A 38 -3.96 3.49 -11.02
N VAL A 39 -3.16 2.45 -10.84
CA VAL A 39 -2.90 1.45 -11.87
C VAL A 39 -3.76 0.24 -11.60
N GLU A 40 -4.19 -0.44 -12.66
CA GLU A 40 -4.97 -1.66 -12.50
C GLU A 40 -4.17 -2.70 -11.74
N GLY A 41 -4.74 -3.19 -10.64
CA GLY A 41 -4.10 -4.17 -9.78
C GLY A 41 -4.18 -5.57 -10.41
N SER A 42 -3.16 -6.39 -10.17
CA SER A 42 -3.26 -7.82 -10.45
C SER A 42 -4.19 -8.49 -9.45
N GLN A 43 -4.92 -9.54 -9.85
CA GLN A 43 -5.65 -10.39 -8.91
C GLN A 43 -4.72 -11.10 -7.90
N LEU A 44 -3.41 -11.12 -8.20
CA LEU A 44 -2.36 -11.62 -7.30
C LEU A 44 -1.95 -10.59 -6.23
N ASN A 45 -2.35 -9.32 -6.37
CA ASN A 45 -2.09 -8.27 -5.39
C ASN A 45 -3.19 -8.25 -4.32
N PHE A 46 -3.26 -9.32 -3.52
CA PHE A 46 -4.18 -9.43 -2.39
C PHE A 46 -3.41 -9.52 -1.07
N LYS A 47 -4.06 -9.11 0.02
CA LYS A 47 -3.54 -9.26 1.38
C LYS A 47 -3.99 -10.60 1.93
N ILE A 48 -3.12 -11.28 2.67
CA ILE A 48 -3.50 -12.47 3.45
C ILE A 48 -4.07 -12.00 4.78
N THR A 49 -5.35 -12.26 5.01
CA THR A 49 -6.06 -11.84 6.22
C THR A 49 -6.72 -12.99 6.97
N ASP A 50 -7.09 -14.05 6.27
CA ASP A 50 -7.71 -15.25 6.82
C ASP A 50 -7.04 -16.55 6.31
N PRO A 51 -7.38 -17.72 6.88
CA PRO A 51 -6.85 -19.00 6.42
C PRO A 51 -7.16 -19.30 4.95
N GLU A 52 -8.30 -18.84 4.43
CA GLU A 52 -8.71 -19.02 3.04
C GLU A 52 -7.77 -18.27 2.07
N ASP A 53 -7.40 -17.03 2.38
CA ASP A 53 -6.41 -16.25 1.63
C ASP A 53 -5.05 -16.96 1.61
N LEU A 54 -4.65 -17.57 2.73
CA LEU A 54 -3.39 -18.32 2.82
C LEU A 54 -3.42 -19.56 1.92
N GLN A 55 -4.52 -20.32 1.92
CA GLN A 55 -4.68 -21.46 1.03
C GLN A 55 -4.63 -21.04 -0.44
N ARG A 56 -5.32 -19.95 -0.78
CA ARG A 56 -5.28 -19.37 -2.14
C ARG A 56 -3.87 -18.97 -2.56
N PHE A 57 -3.10 -18.35 -1.66
CA PHE A 57 -1.70 -17.99 -1.93
C PHE A 57 -0.82 -19.23 -2.19
N ILE A 58 -0.98 -20.28 -1.38
CA ILE A 58 -0.21 -21.53 -1.54
C ILE A 58 -0.47 -22.14 -2.92
N LEU A 59 -1.75 -22.25 -3.33
CA LEU A 59 -2.12 -22.79 -4.64
C LEU A 59 -1.48 -22.00 -5.79
N ILE A 60 -1.54 -20.66 -5.74
CA ILE A 60 -0.89 -19.80 -6.73
C ILE A 60 0.61 -20.07 -6.82
N VAL A 61 1.29 -20.21 -5.68
CA VAL A 61 2.74 -20.49 -5.65
C VAL A 61 3.06 -21.86 -6.22
N GLU A 62 2.22 -22.87 -5.98
CA GLU A 62 2.39 -24.23 -6.50
C GLU A 62 2.16 -24.31 -8.01
N GLU A 63 1.15 -23.61 -8.55
CA GLU A 63 0.85 -23.57 -9.98
C GLU A 63 1.92 -22.84 -10.82
N ASN A 64 2.72 -21.98 -10.21
CA ASN A 64 3.77 -21.20 -10.87
C ASN A 64 5.19 -21.77 -10.67
N LYS A 65 5.32 -22.98 -10.11
CA LYS A 65 6.59 -23.74 -10.05
C LYS A 65 6.81 -24.56 -11.32
#